data_AF-A0A9E3W2B7-F1
#
_entry.id   AF-A0A9E3W2B7-F1
#
_cell.length_a   1.000
_cell.length_b   1.000
_cell.length_c   1.000
_cell.angle_alpha   90.00
_cell.angle_beta   90.00
_cell.angle_gamma   90.00
#
_symmetry.space_group_name_H-M   'P 1'
#
loop_
_entity.id
_entity.type
_entity.pdbx_description
1 polymer ?
#
loop_
_entity_poly.entity_id
_entity_poly.type
_entity_poly.pdbx_seq_one_letter_code
_entity_poly.pdbx_strand_id
1 'polypeptide(L)'
;LPAVADMYVWDQFADVAALTVEREKAYTRFVADYREQGTRRYVPAAYPATDFADDQFTLALASHFLLMYDEHLTYDFHQATLKELLRVTSREVRLFPLINLRYQRSPFVARLMQDPTFAHCTFEIVPVDYEFMKGGSEMLRVIRG
;
A
#
# COMPACT_ATOMS: atom_id res chain seq x y z
N LEU A 1 -11.71 17.45 14.55
CA LEU A 1 -11.40 16.01 14.52
C LEU A 1 -11.72 15.27 15.84
N PRO A 2 -12.88 15.42 16.52
CA PRO A 2 -13.13 14.65 17.75
C PRO A 2 -13.59 13.22 17.49
N ALA A 3 -14.41 12.97 16.46
CA ALA A 3 -15.11 11.70 16.27
C ALA A 3 -14.25 10.53 15.75
N VAL A 4 -13.00 10.78 15.35
CA VAL A 4 -12.08 9.76 14.79
C VAL A 4 -10.74 9.70 15.53
N ALA A 5 -10.51 10.56 16.53
CA ALA A 5 -9.25 10.61 17.28
C ALA A 5 -8.95 9.26 17.98
N ASP A 6 -10.00 8.59 18.46
CA ASP A 6 -9.93 7.27 19.09
C ASP A 6 -9.57 6.14 18.14
N MET A 7 -9.58 6.37 16.83
CA MET A 7 -9.19 5.38 15.83
C MET A 7 -7.70 5.47 15.45
N TYR A 8 -6.99 6.45 16.00
CA TYR A 8 -5.56 6.63 15.81
C TYR A 8 -4.77 6.12 17.02
N VAL A 9 -3.57 5.61 16.74
CA VAL A 9 -2.54 5.30 17.74
C VAL A 9 -1.58 6.49 17.78
N TRP A 10 -1.48 7.13 18.95
CA TRP A 10 -0.70 8.36 19.15
C TRP A 10 0.72 8.09 19.70
N ASP A 11 1.13 6.83 19.77
CA ASP A 11 2.44 6.46 20.32
C ASP A 11 3.61 7.03 19.48
N GLN A 12 3.37 7.25 18.19
CA GLN A 12 4.35 7.85 17.26
C GLN A 12 4.27 9.37 17.15
N PHE A 13 3.14 9.97 17.53
CA PHE A 13 2.91 11.42 17.41
C PHE A 13 2.29 11.95 18.70
N ALA A 14 3.01 12.84 19.39
CA ALA A 14 2.56 13.38 20.68
C ALA A 14 1.17 14.05 20.60
N ASP A 15 0.88 14.74 19.49
CA ASP A 15 -0.40 15.41 19.23
C ASP A 15 -0.60 15.70 17.74
N VAL A 16 -1.71 16.38 17.41
CA VAL A 16 -2.04 16.80 16.05
C VAL A 16 -1.01 17.78 15.46
N ALA A 17 -0.38 18.61 16.29
CA ALA A 17 0.63 19.57 15.82
C ALA A 17 1.91 18.83 15.40
N ALA A 18 2.37 17.87 16.21
CA ALA A 18 3.48 16.98 15.87
C ALA A 18 3.21 16.20 14.58
N LEU A 19 2.00 15.63 14.43
CA LEU A 19 1.59 14.96 13.19
C LEU A 19 1.61 15.91 11.99
N THR A 20 1.19 17.16 12.17
CA THR A 20 1.22 18.18 11.11
C THR A 20 2.65 18.48 10.67
N VAL A 21 3.56 18.68 11.63
CA VAL A 21 4.98 18.90 11.36
C VAL A 21 5.61 17.72 10.61
N GLU A 22 5.31 16.47 11.00
CA GLU A 22 5.85 15.30 10.31
C GLU A 22 5.29 15.14 8.89
N ARG A 23 3.99 15.42 8.68
CA ARG A 23 3.40 15.47 7.33
C ARG A 23 4.02 16.58 6.48
N GLU A 24 4.29 17.73 7.07
CA GLU A 24 4.96 18.86 6.40
C GLU A 24 6.36 18.51 5.93
N LYS A 25 7.15 17.86 6.79
CA LYS A 25 8.48 17.35 6.44
C LYS A 25 8.41 16.35 5.29
N ALA A 26 7.47 15.40 5.37
CA ALA A 26 7.30 14.36 4.35
C ALA A 26 6.93 14.95 2.98
N TYR A 27 5.90 15.80 2.89
CA TYR A 27 5.51 16.35 1.59
C TYR A 27 6.56 17.32 1.05
N THR A 28 7.23 18.12 1.91
CA THR A 28 8.27 19.05 1.45
C THR A 28 9.44 18.30 0.83
N ARG A 29 9.85 17.18 1.43
CA ARG A 29 10.90 16.30 0.88
C ARG A 29 10.47 15.70 -0.45
N PHE A 30 9.24 15.19 -0.54
CA PHE A 30 8.69 14.68 -1.80
C PHE A 30 8.68 15.76 -2.90
N VAL A 31 8.17 16.95 -2.61
CA VAL A 31 8.10 18.04 -3.60
C VAL A 31 9.48 18.47 -4.08
N ALA A 32 10.47 18.50 -3.18
CA ALA A 32 11.86 18.80 -3.55
C ALA A 32 12.43 17.73 -4.50
N ASP A 33 12.34 16.45 -4.13
CA ASP A 33 12.86 15.35 -4.97
C ASP A 33 12.08 15.24 -6.29
N TYR A 34 10.77 15.45 -6.28
CA TYR A 34 9.93 15.48 -7.48
C TYR A 34 10.34 16.57 -8.46
N ARG A 35 10.62 17.79 -7.98
CA ARG A 35 11.10 18.90 -8.82
C ARG A 35 12.47 18.62 -9.42
N GLU A 36 13.36 17.98 -8.67
CA GLU A 36 14.73 17.69 -9.12
C GLU A 36 14.78 16.49 -10.08
N GLN A 37 14.05 15.41 -9.76
CA GLN A 37 14.16 14.14 -10.47
C GLN A 37 13.11 14.02 -11.58
N GLY A 38 11.95 14.67 -11.44
CA GLY A 38 10.88 14.68 -12.44
C GLY A 38 10.57 13.30 -13.01
N THR A 39 10.42 13.21 -14.32
CA THR A 39 10.07 11.97 -15.04
C THR A 39 11.15 10.89 -14.99
N ARG A 40 12.37 11.19 -14.52
CA ARG A 40 13.42 10.18 -14.32
C ARG A 40 13.06 9.17 -13.23
N ARG A 41 12.36 9.62 -12.18
CA ARG A 41 11.94 8.76 -11.05
C ARG A 41 10.42 8.64 -10.92
N TYR A 42 9.69 9.67 -11.33
CA TYR A 42 8.24 9.74 -11.16
C TYR A 42 7.55 9.58 -12.50
N VAL A 43 7.16 8.34 -12.81
CA VAL A 43 6.48 7.99 -14.04
C VAL A 43 4.97 8.00 -13.80
N PRO A 44 4.18 8.77 -14.56
CA PRO A 44 2.72 8.68 -14.49
C PRO A 44 2.27 7.32 -14.99
N ALA A 45 1.43 6.63 -14.22
CA ALA A 45 0.90 5.32 -14.58
C ALA A 45 -0.56 5.19 -14.08
N ALA A 46 -1.37 4.41 -14.79
CA ALA A 46 -2.76 4.15 -14.45
C ALA A 46 -3.00 2.64 -14.32
N TYR A 47 -3.16 2.15 -13.10
CA TYR A 47 -3.45 0.74 -12.88
C TYR A 47 -4.86 0.38 -13.40
N PRO A 48 -5.06 -0.87 -13.87
CA PRO A 48 -4.18 -2.04 -13.68
C PRO A 48 -3.18 -2.32 -14.82
N ALA A 49 -2.92 -1.41 -15.76
CA ALA A 49 -1.98 -1.65 -16.85
C ALA A 49 -0.89 -0.56 -16.92
N THR A 50 0.37 -0.96 -16.93
CA THR A 50 1.51 -0.04 -16.97
C THR A 50 2.45 -0.36 -18.12
N ASP A 51 3.21 0.63 -18.56
CA ASP A 51 4.20 0.49 -19.63
C ASP A 51 5.56 -0.06 -19.13
N PHE A 52 5.61 -0.55 -17.90
CA PHE A 52 6.81 -1.16 -17.34
C PHE A 52 7.04 -2.55 -17.95
N ALA A 53 8.31 -2.90 -18.14
CA ALA A 53 8.69 -4.22 -18.60
C ALA A 53 8.44 -5.28 -17.52
N ASP A 54 8.32 -6.54 -17.95
CA ASP A 54 8.30 -7.69 -17.04
C ASP A 54 9.58 -7.68 -16.20
N ASP A 55 9.44 -7.99 -14.91
CA ASP A 55 10.56 -8.10 -13.95
C ASP A 55 11.46 -6.85 -13.83
N GLN A 56 10.99 -5.68 -14.28
CA GLN A 56 11.74 -4.43 -14.27
C GLN A 56 12.19 -4.01 -12.86
N PHE A 57 11.41 -4.35 -11.84
CA PHE A 57 11.69 -4.02 -10.44
C PHE A 57 12.00 -5.28 -9.63
N THR A 58 12.72 -5.11 -8.53
CA THR A 58 12.92 -6.19 -7.54
C THR A 58 11.86 -6.18 -6.45
N LEU A 59 11.28 -5.03 -6.16
CA LEU A 59 10.29 -4.82 -5.09
C LEU A 59 9.25 -3.79 -5.55
N ALA A 60 7.97 -4.11 -5.34
CA ALA A 60 6.88 -3.14 -5.47
C ALA A 60 6.17 -2.93 -4.13
N LEU A 61 5.89 -1.66 -3.83
CA LEU A 61 5.22 -1.25 -2.60
C LEU A 61 3.92 -0.51 -2.94
N ALA A 62 2.79 -1.00 -2.44
CA ALA A 62 1.51 -0.31 -2.53
C ALA A 62 1.04 0.05 -1.12
N SER A 63 1.23 1.31 -0.73
CA SER A 63 0.89 1.83 0.60
C SER A 63 -0.34 2.74 0.52
N HIS A 64 -1.34 2.49 1.37
CA HIS A 64 -2.58 3.26 1.49
C HIS A 64 -3.34 3.47 0.16
N PHE A 65 -3.42 2.42 -0.67
CA PHE A 65 -4.06 2.49 -1.99
C PHE A 65 -5.06 1.37 -2.29
N LEU A 66 -4.68 0.10 -2.25
CA LEU A 66 -5.58 -0.99 -2.66
C LEU A 66 -6.62 -1.28 -1.57
N LEU A 67 -6.26 -2.15 -0.63
CA LEU A 67 -7.13 -2.70 0.42
C LEU A 67 -7.79 -1.62 1.29
N MET A 68 -7.17 -0.44 1.38
CA MET A 68 -7.73 0.69 2.11
C MET A 68 -9.07 1.16 1.52
N TYR A 69 -9.24 1.06 0.20
CA TYR A 69 -10.39 1.54 -0.57
C TYR A 69 -11.24 0.38 -1.10
N ASP A 70 -11.37 -0.70 -0.33
CA ASP A 70 -12.14 -1.90 -0.73
C ASP A 70 -13.64 -1.65 -0.99
N GLU A 71 -14.17 -0.52 -0.52
CA GLU A 71 -15.53 -0.05 -0.80
C GLU A 71 -15.67 0.68 -2.14
N HIS A 72 -14.57 1.25 -2.63
CA HIS A 72 -14.55 2.13 -3.79
C HIS A 72 -13.91 1.46 -5.01
N LEU A 73 -12.95 0.57 -4.78
CA LEU A 73 -12.25 -0.19 -5.80
C LEU A 73 -12.75 -1.63 -5.76
N THR A 74 -13.24 -2.13 -6.89
CA THR A 74 -13.78 -3.50 -6.97
C THR A 74 -12.69 -4.54 -6.72
N TYR A 75 -13.11 -5.76 -6.36
CA TYR A 75 -12.17 -6.86 -6.25
C TYR A 75 -11.41 -7.11 -7.57
N ASP A 76 -12.09 -7.03 -8.71
CA ASP A 76 -11.47 -7.25 -10.01
C ASP A 76 -10.35 -6.22 -10.28
N PHE A 77 -10.53 -4.97 -9.85
CA PHE A 77 -9.48 -3.96 -9.90
C PHE A 77 -8.28 -4.33 -9.01
N HIS A 78 -8.53 -4.83 -7.80
CA HIS A 78 -7.47 -5.28 -6.89
C HIS A 78 -6.69 -6.47 -7.46
N GLN A 79 -7.41 -7.48 -7.96
CA GLN A 79 -6.81 -8.67 -8.58
C GLN A 79 -5.97 -8.27 -9.80
N ALA A 80 -6.52 -7.46 -10.70
CA ALA A 80 -5.81 -7.00 -11.89
C ALA A 80 -4.58 -6.15 -11.52
N THR A 81 -4.69 -5.28 -10.52
CA THR A 81 -3.56 -4.47 -10.06
C THR A 81 -2.47 -5.32 -9.40
N LEU A 82 -2.82 -6.29 -8.55
CA LEU A 82 -1.83 -7.19 -7.97
C LEU A 82 -1.13 -8.02 -9.05
N LYS A 83 -1.87 -8.50 -10.05
CA LYS A 83 -1.30 -9.20 -11.20
C LYS A 83 -0.28 -8.34 -11.95
N GLU A 84 -0.60 -7.07 -12.17
CA GLU A 84 0.32 -6.14 -12.83
C GLU A 84 1.56 -5.84 -11.98
N LEU A 85 1.38 -5.61 -10.68
CA LEU A 85 2.48 -5.42 -9.74
C LEU A 85 3.41 -6.64 -9.72
N LEU A 86 2.84 -7.85 -9.76
CA LEU A 86 3.61 -9.10 -9.84
C LEU A 86 4.34 -9.24 -11.18
N ARG A 87 3.70 -8.87 -12.31
CA ARG A 87 4.33 -8.92 -13.64
C ARG A 87 5.59 -8.06 -13.70
N VAL A 88 5.53 -6.84 -13.20
CA VAL A 88 6.64 -5.88 -13.26
C VAL A 88 7.70 -6.11 -12.17
N THR A 89 7.49 -7.07 -11.26
CA THR A 89 8.35 -7.29 -10.09
C THR A 89 8.89 -8.71 -10.02
N SER A 90 10.22 -8.83 -9.97
CA SER A 90 10.95 -10.10 -9.98
C SER A 90 11.01 -10.84 -8.64
N ARG A 91 10.79 -10.19 -7.49
CA ARG A 91 10.85 -10.85 -6.18
C ARG A 91 9.55 -10.78 -5.40
N GLU A 92 9.16 -9.58 -4.95
CA GLU A 92 8.02 -9.47 -4.04
C GLU A 92 7.25 -8.17 -4.17
N VAL A 93 5.95 -8.27 -3.89
CA VAL A 93 5.03 -7.14 -3.76
C VAL A 93 4.61 -7.03 -2.29
N ARG A 94 4.54 -5.82 -1.76
CA ARG A 94 4.02 -5.56 -0.40
C ARG A 94 2.81 -4.63 -0.46
N LEU A 95 1.69 -5.09 0.08
CA LEU A 95 0.46 -4.32 0.20
C LEU A 95 0.28 -3.87 1.65
N PHE A 96 0.11 -2.58 1.86
CA PHE A 96 -0.12 -1.98 3.18
C PHE A 96 -1.14 -0.85 3.09
N PRO A 97 -1.97 -0.60 4.12
CA PRO A 97 -2.27 -1.51 5.22
C PRO A 97 -3.24 -2.62 4.79
N LEU A 98 -3.54 -3.57 5.68
CA LEU A 98 -4.54 -4.63 5.46
C LEU A 98 -5.95 -4.26 5.92
N ILE A 99 -6.14 -3.03 6.38
CA ILE A 99 -7.42 -2.49 6.83
C ILE A 99 -7.98 -1.48 5.83
N ASN A 100 -9.31 -1.31 5.85
CA ASN A 100 -10.03 -0.32 5.07
C ASN A 100 -10.27 1.00 5.84
N LEU A 101 -10.92 1.96 5.19
CA LEU A 101 -11.30 3.25 5.78
C LEU A 101 -12.22 3.17 7.01
N ARG A 102 -12.76 1.98 7.32
CA ARG A 102 -13.52 1.71 8.56
C ARG A 102 -12.69 1.01 9.63
N TYR A 103 -11.38 0.93 9.49
CA TYR A 103 -10.48 0.26 10.44
C TYR A 103 -10.76 -1.25 10.58
N GLN A 104 -11.39 -1.84 9.56
CA GLN A 104 -11.68 -3.27 9.51
C GLN A 104 -10.74 -3.93 8.51
N ARG A 105 -10.32 -5.17 8.80
CA ARG A 105 -9.54 -5.94 7.83
C ARG A 105 -10.33 -6.10 6.53
N SER A 106 -9.72 -5.75 5.41
CA SER A 106 -10.39 -5.86 4.13
C SER A 106 -10.69 -7.33 3.80
N PRO A 107 -11.92 -7.69 3.39
CA PRO A 107 -12.25 -9.05 2.97
C PRO A 107 -11.44 -9.48 1.73
N PHE A 108 -10.90 -8.52 0.98
CA PHE A 108 -10.07 -8.80 -0.18
C PHE A 108 -8.70 -9.37 0.20
N VAL A 109 -8.23 -9.23 1.44
CA VAL A 109 -6.99 -9.90 1.89
C VAL A 109 -7.12 -11.42 1.74
N ALA A 110 -8.14 -12.00 2.39
CA ALA A 110 -8.37 -13.44 2.33
C ALA A 110 -8.71 -13.87 0.90
N ARG A 111 -9.50 -13.07 0.17
CA ARG A 111 -9.89 -13.37 -1.20
C ARG A 111 -8.68 -13.38 -2.15
N LEU A 112 -7.72 -12.46 -2.02
CA LEU A 112 -6.48 -12.48 -2.81
C LEU A 112 -5.61 -13.70 -2.51
N MET A 113 -5.45 -14.05 -1.22
CA MET A 113 -4.64 -15.20 -0.79
C MET A 113 -5.23 -16.55 -1.26
N GLN A 114 -6.54 -16.60 -1.50
CA GLN A 114 -7.26 -17.79 -1.96
C GLN A 114 -7.53 -17.79 -3.46
N ASP A 115 -7.17 -16.73 -4.19
CA ASP A 115 -7.47 -16.61 -5.61
C ASP A 115 -6.60 -17.60 -6.42
N PRO A 116 -7.20 -18.49 -7.23
CA PRO A 116 -6.45 -19.44 -8.04
C PRO A 116 -5.46 -18.81 -9.01
N THR A 117 -5.70 -17.56 -9.42
CA THR A 117 -4.78 -16.78 -10.27
C THR A 117 -3.40 -16.65 -9.64
N PHE A 118 -3.32 -16.62 -8.31
CA PHE A 118 -2.09 -16.46 -7.56
C PHE A 118 -1.63 -17.77 -6.88
N ALA A 119 -2.09 -18.93 -7.35
CA ALA A 119 -1.69 -20.23 -6.79
C ALA A 119 -0.17 -20.51 -6.88
N HIS A 120 0.54 -19.77 -7.74
CA HIS A 120 2.00 -19.82 -7.90
C HIS A 120 2.74 -18.81 -6.98
N CYS A 121 2.01 -18.08 -6.13
CA CYS A 121 2.59 -17.11 -5.19
C CYS A 121 2.52 -17.62 -3.76
N THR A 122 3.49 -17.21 -2.94
CA THR A 122 3.46 -17.35 -1.49
C THR A 122 2.97 -16.05 -0.86
N PHE A 123 2.03 -16.15 0.08
CA PHE A 123 1.48 -15.01 0.81
C PHE A 123 1.89 -15.08 2.28
N GLU A 124 2.38 -13.97 2.80
CA GLU A 124 2.74 -13.81 4.21
C GLU A 124 2.12 -12.53 4.76
N ILE A 125 1.47 -12.63 5.92
CA ILE A 125 1.05 -11.45 6.69
C ILE A 125 2.19 -11.13 7.65
N VAL A 126 2.75 -9.93 7.53
CA VAL A 126 3.95 -9.51 8.26
C VAL A 126 3.64 -8.26 9.08
N PRO A 127 3.91 -8.25 10.40
CA PRO A 127 3.77 -7.05 11.21
C PRO A 127 4.79 -5.98 10.78
N VAL A 128 4.44 -4.71 10.96
CA VAL A 128 5.32 -3.56 10.73
C VAL A 128 5.33 -2.66 11.96
N ASP A 129 6.45 -1.97 12.17
CA ASP A 129 6.63 -1.06 13.33
C ASP A 129 5.82 0.25 13.21
N TYR A 130 5.01 0.37 12.15
CA TYR A 130 4.17 1.53 11.89
C TYR A 130 2.70 1.20 12.14
N GLU A 131 2.13 1.84 13.15
CA GLU A 131 0.70 1.80 13.43
C GLU A 131 0.23 3.23 13.72
N PHE A 132 -0.46 3.83 12.75
CA PHE A 132 -1.13 5.10 12.98
C PHE A 132 -2.65 4.94 13.03
N MET A 133 -3.21 4.09 12.17
CA MET A 133 -4.61 3.65 12.25
C MET A 133 -4.66 2.35 13.06
N LYS A 134 -5.55 2.28 14.06
CA LYS A 134 -5.70 1.07 14.89
C LYS A 134 -5.95 -0.17 14.04
N GLY A 135 -5.19 -1.24 14.30
CA GLY A 135 -5.23 -2.50 13.55
C GLY A 135 -4.54 -2.44 12.19
N GLY A 136 -3.94 -1.30 11.83
CA GLY A 136 -3.23 -1.08 10.57
C GLY A 136 -1.74 -1.34 10.64
N SER A 137 -1.29 -2.29 11.47
CA SER A 137 0.13 -2.61 11.73
C SER A 137 0.64 -3.84 10.99
N GLU A 138 -0.08 -4.30 9.96
CA GLU A 138 0.31 -5.46 9.15
C GLU A 138 0.35 -5.10 7.67
N MET A 139 1.26 -5.75 6.94
CA MET A 139 1.33 -5.76 5.48
C MET A 139 1.18 -7.19 4.93
N LEU A 140 0.70 -7.29 3.70
CA LEU A 140 0.65 -8.56 2.95
C LEU A 140 1.85 -8.56 2.02
N ARG A 141 2.77 -9.49 2.26
CA ARG A 141 3.92 -9.77 1.41
C ARG A 141 3.55 -10.90 0.46
N VAL A 142 3.74 -10.67 -0.84
CA VAL A 142 3.42 -11.61 -1.91
C VAL A 142 4.72 -11.91 -2.65
N ILE A 143 5.13 -13.16 -2.67
CA ILE A 143 6.38 -13.63 -3.29
C ILE A 143 6.02 -14.52 -4.48
N ARG A 144 6.62 -14.26 -5.64
CA ARG A 144 6.45 -15.15 -6.80
C ARG A 144 7.25 -16.44 -6.58
N GLY A 145 6.61 -17.58 -6.83
CA GLY A 145 7.26 -18.89 -6.90
C GLY A 145 8.03 -19.12 -8.20
#